data_AF-A0A1F5AP90-F1
#
_entry.id   AF-A0A1F5AP90-F1
#
_cell.length_a   1.000
_cell.length_b   1.000
_cell.length_c   1.000
_cell.angle_alpha   90.00
_cell.angle_beta   90.00
_cell.angle_gamma   90.00
#
_symmetry.space_group_name_H-M   'P 1'
#
loop_
_entity.id
_entity.type
_entity.pdbx_description
1 polymer ?
#
loop_
_entity_poly.entity_id
_entity_poly.type
_entity_poly.pdbx_seq_one_letter_code
_entity_poly.pdbx_strand_id
1 'polypeptide(L)' 'MYTALKLLGREVEFIEVMDQDHHILNYSKRIVWTKTILAWFDRWLKGQPEWWNELYPQK' A
#
# COMPACT_ATOMS: atom_id res chain seq x y z
N MET A 1 -14.37 -5.95 0.08
CA MET A 1 -14.15 -5.43 -1.29
C MET A 1 -12.93 -6.06 -1.96
N TYR A 2 -11.78 -6.14 -1.27
CA TYR A 2 -10.54 -6.72 -1.81
C TYR A 2 -10.72 -8.06 -2.54
N THR A 3 -11.34 -9.05 -1.88
CA THR A 3 -11.55 -10.40 -2.47
C THR A 3 -12.28 -10.35 -3.80
N ALA A 4 -13.37 -9.57 -3.89
CA ALA A 4 -14.13 -9.44 -5.13
C ALA A 4 -13.29 -8.77 -6.24
N LEU A 5 -12.52 -7.73 -5.92
CA LEU A 5 -11.65 -7.06 -6.88
C LEU A 5 -10.55 -7.99 -7.41
N LYS A 6 -9.92 -8.78 -6.53
CA LYS A 6 -8.95 -9.80 -6.94
C LYS A 6 -9.60 -10.89 -7.81
N LEU A 7 -10.79 -11.38 -7.46
CA LEU A 7 -11.53 -12.36 -8.28
C LEU A 7 -11.90 -11.82 -9.67
N LEU A 8 -12.16 -10.51 -9.78
CA LEU A 8 -12.44 -9.83 -11.05
C LEU A 8 -11.16 -9.43 -11.82
N GLY A 9 -9.97 -9.84 -11.37
CA GLY A 9 -8.70 -9.51 -12.03
C GLY A 9 -8.36 -8.02 -12.00
N ARG A 10 -8.90 -7.26 -11.05
CA ARG A 10 -8.53 -5.85 -10.86
C ARG A 10 -7.20 -5.75 -10.11
N GLU A 11 -6.36 -4.83 -10.55
CA GLU A 11 -5.14 -4.48 -9.83
C GLU A 11 -5.51 -3.81 -8.50
N VAL A 12 -5.17 -4.45 -7.39
CA VAL A 12 -5.49 -3.99 -6.04
C VAL A 12 -4.55 -4.62 -5.04
N GLU A 13 -4.13 -3.88 -4.03
CA GLU A 13 -3.40 -4.41 -2.87
C GLU A 13 -4.14 -4.06 -1.57
N PHE A 14 -4.01 -4.93 -0.57
CA PHE A 14 -4.62 -4.76 0.76
C PHE A 14 -3.53 -4.56 1.80
N ILE A 15 -3.65 -3.47 2.57
CA ILE A 15 -2.66 -3.07 3.56
C ILE A 15 -3.40 -2.77 4.85
N GLU A 16 -2.94 -3.42 5.92
CA GLU A 16 -3.46 -3.24 7.26
C GLU A 16 -2.40 -2.58 8.15
N VAL A 17 -2.84 -1.62 8.97
CA VAL A 17 -1.99 -0.94 9.94
C VAL A 17 -2.50 -1.31 11.32
N MET A 18 -1.82 -2.26 11.96
CA MET A 18 -2.20 -2.80 13.27
C MET A 18 -2.30 -1.69 14.33
N ASP A 19 -3.08 -1.93 15.38
CA ASP A 19 -3.31 -1.03 16.53
C ASP A 19 -3.72 0.40 16.16
N GLN A 20 -4.36 0.60 15.01
CA GLN A 20 -4.97 1.86 14.59
C GLN A 20 -6.45 1.61 14.27
N ASP A 21 -7.25 2.67 14.26
CA ASP A 21 -8.69 2.61 13.93
C ASP A 21 -8.94 3.45 12.66
N HIS A 22 -10.06 4.16 12.55
CA HIS A 22 -10.39 5.05 11.43
C HIS A 22 -9.31 6.12 11.14
N HIS A 23 -8.47 6.42 12.14
CA HIS A 23 -7.31 7.29 11.99
C HIS A 23 -6.01 6.56 12.32
N ILE A 24 -4.98 6.85 11.50
CA ILE A 24 -3.59 6.49 11.80
C ILE A 24 -2.95 7.69 12.50
N LEU A 25 -2.92 7.65 13.83
CA LEU A 25 -2.43 8.71 14.72
C LEU A 25 -1.02 8.45 15.25
N ASN A 26 -0.58 7.19 15.30
CA ASN A 26 0.79 6.89 15.67
C ASN A 26 1.74 7.42 14.58
N TYR A 27 2.66 8.30 14.98
CA TYR A 27 3.53 9.04 14.07
C TYR A 27 4.37 8.12 13.17
N SER A 28 5.02 7.10 13.73
CA SER A 28 5.86 6.19 12.93
C SER A 28 5.02 5.38 11.94
N LYS A 29 3.83 4.94 12.35
CA LYS A 29 2.88 4.24 11.47
C LYS A 29 2.35 5.16 10.36
N ARG A 30 2.12 6.44 10.65
CA ARG A 30 1.67 7.43 9.65
C ARG A 30 2.72 7.72 8.59
N ILE A 31 4.01 7.68 8.95
CA ILE A 31 5.11 7.77 7.97
C ILE A 31 5.05 6.60 7.00
N VAL A 32 4.95 5.36 7.52
CA VAL A 32 4.89 4.17 6.68
C VAL A 32 3.67 4.22 5.76
N TRP A 33 2.48 4.52 6.31
CA TRP A 33 1.24 4.69 5.54
C TRP A 33 1.37 5.69 4.38
N THR A 34 2.02 6.83 4.63
CA THR A 34 2.22 7.84 3.59
C THR A 34 3.19 7.37 2.52
N LYS A 35 4.31 6.74 2.91
CA LYS A 35 5.29 6.17 1.97
C LYS A 35 4.66 5.10 1.08
N THR A 36 3.83 4.23 1.65
CA THR A 36 3.05 3.22 0.93
C THR A 36 2.18 3.82 -0.17
N ILE A 37 1.40 4.86 0.12
CA ILE A 37 0.55 5.52 -0.88
C ILE A 37 1.39 6.13 -2.00
N LEU A 38 2.49 6.82 -1.65
CA LEU A 38 3.37 7.45 -2.63
C LEU A 38 4.08 6.42 -3.51
N ALA A 39 4.56 5.31 -2.94
CA ALA A 39 5.17 4.22 -3.69
C ALA A 39 4.18 3.53 -4.65
N TRP A 40 2.90 3.42 -4.26
CA TRP A 40 1.86 2.92 -5.15
C TRP A 40 1.66 3.84 -6.37
N PHE A 41 1.64 5.16 -6.15
CA PHE A 41 1.56 6.12 -7.25
C PHE A 41 2.82 6.13 -8.10
N ASP A 42 4.00 5.99 -7.50
CA ASP A 42 5.26 5.89 -8.25
C ASP A 42 5.24 4.70 -9.22
N ARG A 43 4.79 3.54 -8.73
CA ARG A 43 4.65 2.31 -9.51
C ARG A 43 3.71 2.47 -10.70
N TRP A 44 2.52 3.07 -10.52
CA TRP A 44 1.47 3.03 -11.54
C TRP A 44 1.30 4.32 -12.35
N LEU A 45 1.66 5.47 -11.79
CA LEU A 45 1.57 6.76 -12.49
C LEU A 45 2.88 7.14 -13.16
N LYS A 46 4.03 6.70 -12.62
CA LYS A 46 5.34 6.94 -13.24
C LYS A 46 5.97 5.70 -13.85
N GLY A 47 5.43 4.50 -13.60
CA GLY A 47 6.03 3.25 -14.05
C GLY A 47 7.34 2.91 -13.32
N GLN A 48 7.53 3.40 -12.09
CA GLN A 48 8.74 3.22 -11.27
C GLN A 48 8.41 2.31 -10.06
N PRO A 49 8.52 0.97 -10.20
CA PRO A 49 8.08 0.03 -9.16
C PRO A 49 9.10 -0.18 -8.04
N GLU A 50 10.32 0.34 -8.15
CA GLU A 50 11.46 0.01 -7.29
C GLU A 50 11.16 0.29 -5.82
N TRP A 51 10.58 1.46 -5.52
CA TRP A 51 10.24 1.83 -4.14
C TRP A 51 9.15 0.93 -3.55
N TRP A 52 8.15 0.56 -4.35
CA TRP A 52 7.13 -0.39 -3.90
C TRP A 52 7.75 -1.75 -3.56
N ASN A 53 8.64 -2.24 -4.43
CA ASN A 53 9.32 -3.52 -4.24
C ASN A 53 10.27 -3.51 -3.03
N GLU A 54 10.85 -2.36 -2.68
CA GLU A 54 11.64 -2.19 -1.46
C GLU A 54 10.77 -2.24 -0.20
N LEU A 55 9.61 -1.56 -0.21
CA LEU A 55 8.67 -1.57 0.92
C LEU A 55 7.99 -2.94 1.10
N TYR A 56 7.71 -3.63 0.00
CA TYR A 56 6.97 -4.89 -0.05
C TYR A 56 7.69 -5.90 -0.96
N PRO A 57 8.83 -6.47 -0.51
CA PRO A 57 9.56 -7.44 -1.30
C PRO A 57 8.72 -8.69 -1.54
N GLN A 58 8.68 -9.14 -2.80
CA GLN A 58 8.05 -10.42 -3.12
C GLN A 58 8.82 -11.55 -2.41
N LYS A 59 8.07 -12.43 -1.74
CA LYS A 59 8.60 -13.64 -1.11
C LYS A 59 8.64 -14.81 -2.08
#